data_AF-A0AA49GGC3-F1
#
_entry.id   AF-A0AA49GGC3-F1
#
_cell.length_a   1.000
_cell.length_b   1.000
_cell.length_c   1.000
_cell.angle_alpha   90.00
_cell.angle_beta   90.00
_cell.angle_gamma   90.00
#
_symmetry.space_group_name_H-M   'P 1'
#
loop_
_entity.id
_entity.type
_entity.pdbx_description
1 polymer ?
#
loop_
_entity_poly.entity_id
_entity_poly.type
_entity_poly.pdbx_seq_one_letter_code
_entity_poly.pdbx_strand_id
1 'polypeptide(L)'
;MLKKITLLALFFANLLMVNAQEKVLLVGFSDNNFLSEWKPIEKLAKKNSTTVEKVDDLYRSSLINAMASVSQEFEYVKGSDSDIDLLSSNKYSTLNTKKSKEYYGIESLSNKKEIEDLFEKYNVAYIAHITRYRMFMSMGLNLHTKIVHQIDYQVIDKNLKTVSADKMKLTAFLQGTFRPTGLVQTFTNAGKKLSKRLFIDLANKQGSYFQLNSNVLYASQSKFLTFDKTEYEYNPKQGIGFTGGWGAPYGFGVEYSYLITPNLDLNAGLGFSFSGLRTGIGTRYFFKDQGSSPFVGTNFIYSSGLSGLEVSTSDGTGKYKVEPDQAFFLRGGYKIEHYNKLFFVNIGYGIPVDPQNSIWQSGEESSSQQDLANLMRLGGIEISGSIVFRIGK
;
A
#
# COMPACT_ATOMS: atom_id res chain seq x y z
N MET A 1 42.56 -10.62 -31.06
CA MET A 1 41.90 -11.64 -30.22
C MET A 1 42.39 -11.59 -28.77
N LEU A 2 43.71 -11.60 -28.53
CA LEU A 2 44.31 -11.55 -27.17
C LEU A 2 43.80 -10.40 -26.28
N LYS A 3 43.79 -9.14 -26.76
CA LYS A 3 43.30 -7.97 -25.99
C LYS A 3 41.84 -8.11 -25.49
N LYS A 4 40.96 -8.77 -26.24
CA LYS A 4 39.56 -8.99 -25.85
C LYS A 4 39.44 -10.08 -24.78
N ILE A 5 40.27 -11.12 -24.85
CA ILE A 5 40.34 -12.19 -23.85
C ILE A 5 40.92 -11.65 -22.54
N THR A 6 41.94 -10.79 -22.59
CA THR A 6 42.50 -10.15 -21.39
C THR A 6 41.52 -9.19 -20.72
N LEU A 7 40.74 -8.42 -21.49
CA LEU A 7 39.70 -7.54 -20.94
C LEU A 7 38.56 -8.34 -20.29
N LEU A 8 38.16 -9.46 -20.90
CA LEU A 8 37.14 -10.35 -20.36
C LEU A 8 37.63 -11.05 -19.09
N ALA A 9 38.89 -11.51 -19.06
CA ALA A 9 39.51 -12.11 -17.88
C ALA A 9 39.69 -11.10 -16.74
N LEU A 10 40.05 -9.85 -17.03
CA LEU A 10 40.06 -8.76 -16.04
C LEU A 10 38.66 -8.40 -15.56
N PHE A 11 37.65 -8.45 -16.43
CA PHE A 11 36.26 -8.24 -16.04
C PHE A 11 35.77 -9.36 -15.11
N PHE A 12 36.02 -10.63 -15.44
CA PHE A 12 35.66 -11.77 -14.60
C PHE A 12 36.51 -11.84 -13.32
N ALA A 13 37.79 -11.49 -13.36
CA ALA A 13 38.62 -11.40 -12.16
C ALA A 13 38.14 -10.27 -11.23
N ASN A 14 37.72 -9.12 -11.75
CA ASN A 14 37.07 -8.07 -10.95
C ASN A 14 35.68 -8.49 -10.47
N LEU A 15 34.93 -9.29 -11.24
CA LEU A 15 33.66 -9.86 -10.79
C LEU A 15 33.84 -10.93 -9.69
N LEU A 16 34.97 -11.64 -9.70
CA LEU A 16 35.33 -12.68 -8.73
C LEU A 16 36.04 -12.11 -7.50
N MET A 17 36.69 -10.95 -7.59
CA MET A 17 37.28 -10.24 -6.45
C MET A 17 36.30 -9.35 -5.69
N VAL A 18 35.08 -9.18 -6.20
CA VAL A 18 33.99 -8.49 -5.51
C VAL A 18 33.03 -9.53 -4.97
N ASN A 19 33.07 -9.75 -3.66
CA ASN A 19 31.91 -9.93 -2.77
C ASN A 19 32.32 -10.55 -1.43
N ALA A 20 33.41 -10.04 -0.80
CA ALA A 20 33.37 -10.03 0.65
C ALA A 20 32.25 -9.05 1.01
N GLN A 21 31.07 -9.56 1.41
CA GLN A 21 29.99 -8.71 1.90
C GLN A 21 30.57 -7.82 3.00
N GLU A 22 30.44 -6.50 2.85
CA GLU A 22 30.90 -5.59 3.88
C GLU A 22 30.11 -5.86 5.16
N LYS A 23 30.82 -6.01 6.28
CA LYS A 23 30.18 -6.23 7.58
C LYS A 23 29.71 -4.90 8.16
N VAL A 24 28.48 -4.89 8.66
CA VAL A 24 27.86 -3.72 9.31
C VAL A 24 27.50 -4.10 10.74
N LEU A 25 28.04 -3.39 11.72
CA LEU A 25 27.63 -3.53 13.11
C LEU A 25 26.30 -2.81 13.30
N LEU A 26 25.23 -3.54 13.56
CA LEU A 26 23.92 -3.01 13.88
C LEU A 26 23.80 -2.84 15.40
N VAL A 27 23.74 -1.58 15.84
CA VAL A 27 23.60 -1.22 17.26
C VAL A 27 22.22 -0.65 17.51
N GLY A 28 21.55 -1.13 18.55
CA GLY A 28 20.22 -0.69 18.97
C GLY A 28 20.20 0.69 19.61
N PHE A 29 19.10 0.99 20.29
CA PHE A 29 18.89 2.23 21.03
C PHE A 29 18.87 1.94 22.54
N SER A 30 19.23 2.92 23.36
CA SER A 30 19.02 2.89 24.82
C SER A 30 17.56 3.16 25.21
N ASP A 31 17.20 2.88 26.46
CA ASP A 31 15.84 3.10 27.01
C ASP A 31 15.38 4.55 26.84
N ASN A 32 16.27 5.51 27.09
CA ASN A 32 15.99 6.95 26.93
C ASN A 32 15.66 7.36 25.49
N ASN A 33 15.95 6.50 24.50
CA ASN A 33 15.73 6.74 23.09
C ASN A 33 14.53 5.94 22.54
N PHE A 34 13.81 5.22 23.39
CA PHE A 34 12.52 4.60 23.08
C PHE A 34 11.37 5.49 23.52
N LEU A 35 10.64 6.07 22.56
CA LEU A 35 9.51 6.96 22.84
C LEU A 35 8.21 6.33 22.32
N SER A 36 7.43 5.74 23.22
CA SER A 36 6.06 5.32 22.88
C SER A 36 5.05 6.34 23.40
N GLU A 37 4.01 6.62 22.62
CA GLU A 37 2.77 7.09 23.21
C GLU A 37 2.32 6.07 24.27
N TRP A 38 1.88 6.54 25.43
CA TRP A 38 1.53 5.70 26.58
C TRP A 38 0.48 4.63 26.24
N LYS A 39 -0.55 5.02 25.48
CA LYS A 39 -1.70 4.16 25.14
C LYS A 39 -1.33 2.90 24.33
N PRO A 40 -0.55 2.96 23.23
CA PRO A 40 -0.21 1.74 22.48
C PRO A 40 0.61 0.72 23.26
N ILE A 41 1.59 1.15 24.08
CA ILE A 41 2.46 0.20 24.80
C ILE A 41 1.74 -0.50 25.94
N GLU A 42 0.93 0.22 26.73
CA GLU A 42 0.08 -0.40 27.76
C GLU A 42 -0.93 -1.39 27.15
N LYS A 43 -1.54 -1.02 26.02
CA LYS A 43 -2.49 -1.88 25.33
C LYS A 43 -1.82 -3.17 24.86
N LEU A 44 -0.57 -3.10 24.41
CA LEU A 44 0.22 -4.28 24.05
C LEU A 44 0.63 -5.08 25.29
N ALA A 45 1.10 -4.43 26.35
CA ALA A 45 1.46 -5.08 27.61
C ALA A 45 0.27 -5.87 28.19
N LYS A 46 -0.88 -5.21 28.32
CA LYS A 46 -2.14 -5.80 28.79
C LYS A 46 -2.60 -6.98 27.91
N LYS A 47 -2.55 -6.84 26.59
CA LYS A 47 -2.99 -7.89 25.65
C LYS A 47 -2.12 -9.14 25.68
N ASN A 48 -0.85 -9.00 26.09
CA ASN A 48 0.12 -10.08 26.11
C ASN A 48 0.47 -10.52 27.54
N SER A 49 -0.31 -10.09 28.54
CA SER A 49 -0.10 -10.41 29.95
C SER A 49 1.35 -10.17 30.40
N THR A 50 1.93 -9.04 29.99
CA THR A 50 3.33 -8.67 30.24
C THR A 50 3.43 -7.22 30.75
N THR A 51 4.63 -6.77 31.13
CA THR A 51 4.88 -5.39 31.56
C THR A 51 5.30 -4.50 30.39
N VAL A 52 5.26 -3.18 30.57
CA VAL A 52 5.67 -2.20 29.55
C VAL A 52 7.15 -2.35 29.22
N GLU A 53 7.99 -2.62 30.22
CA GLU A 53 9.44 -2.81 30.09
C GLU A 53 9.74 -4.04 29.22
N LYS A 54 9.05 -5.16 29.50
CA LYS A 54 9.18 -6.38 28.67
C LYS A 54 8.70 -6.17 27.23
N VAL A 55 7.77 -5.24 27.00
CA VAL A 55 7.39 -4.85 25.64
C VAL A 55 8.55 -4.12 24.97
N ASP A 56 9.17 -3.13 25.62
CA ASP A 56 10.32 -2.43 25.05
C ASP A 56 11.47 -3.41 24.72
N ASP A 57 11.87 -4.27 25.65
CA ASP A 57 12.89 -5.29 25.44
C ASP A 57 12.59 -6.19 24.23
N LEU A 58 11.34 -6.61 24.10
CA LEU A 58 10.89 -7.43 22.97
C LEU A 58 10.99 -6.65 21.66
N TYR A 59 10.63 -5.36 21.64
CA TYR A 59 10.71 -4.51 20.46
C TYR A 59 12.16 -4.28 20.04
N ARG A 60 13.04 -3.96 20.99
CA ARG A 60 14.47 -3.74 20.75
C ARG A 60 15.14 -4.99 20.18
N SER A 61 14.99 -6.11 20.88
CA SER A 61 15.56 -7.39 20.45
C SER A 61 14.98 -7.85 19.12
N SER A 62 13.66 -7.78 18.93
CA SER A 62 13.00 -8.18 17.67
C SER A 62 13.44 -7.31 16.50
N LEU A 63 13.59 -6.00 16.69
CA LEU A 63 14.03 -5.08 15.64
C LEU A 63 15.45 -5.44 15.18
N ILE A 64 16.39 -5.54 16.11
CA ILE A 64 17.79 -5.86 15.79
C ILE A 64 17.90 -7.25 15.18
N ASN A 65 17.20 -8.25 15.73
CA ASN A 65 17.19 -9.60 15.19
C ASN A 65 16.63 -9.68 13.77
N ALA A 66 15.51 -9.01 13.51
CA ALA A 66 14.86 -9.04 12.21
C ALA A 66 15.55 -8.18 11.16
N MET A 67 16.25 -7.11 11.56
CA MET A 67 17.10 -6.32 10.66
C MET A 67 18.38 -7.07 10.31
N ALA A 68 19.02 -7.71 11.30
CA ALA A 68 20.24 -8.47 11.09
C ALA A 68 20.05 -9.75 10.26
N SER A 69 18.82 -10.29 10.20
CA SER A 69 18.51 -11.46 9.35
C SER A 69 18.45 -11.14 7.84
N VAL A 70 18.59 -9.87 7.45
CA VAL A 70 18.59 -9.45 6.05
C VAL A 70 20.02 -9.54 5.49
N SER A 71 20.39 -10.66 4.88
CA SER A 71 21.75 -10.90 4.36
C SER A 71 21.88 -10.74 2.83
N GLN A 72 21.42 -9.61 2.28
CA GLN A 72 21.51 -9.38 0.83
C GLN A 72 22.85 -8.77 0.40
N GLU A 73 23.09 -7.50 0.75
CA GLU A 73 24.26 -6.74 0.29
C GLU A 73 25.33 -6.58 1.38
N PHE A 74 24.94 -6.73 2.64
CA PHE A 74 25.78 -6.58 3.82
C PHE A 74 25.61 -7.78 4.75
N GLU A 75 26.67 -8.13 5.46
CA GLU A 75 26.61 -9.04 6.59
C GLU A 75 26.38 -8.21 7.86
N TYR A 76 25.25 -8.39 8.53
CA TYR A 76 24.95 -7.65 9.75
C TYR A 76 25.43 -8.41 10.99
N VAL A 77 26.26 -7.74 11.79
CA VAL A 77 26.70 -8.21 13.11
C VAL A 77 25.92 -7.43 14.17
N LYS A 78 25.42 -8.10 15.22
CA LYS A 78 24.66 -7.44 16.28
C LYS A 78 25.62 -6.88 17.34
N GLY A 79 25.43 -5.62 17.72
CA GLY A 79 26.12 -5.05 18.87
C GLY A 79 25.57 -5.58 20.20
N SER A 80 26.39 -5.54 21.25
CA SER A 80 25.97 -5.85 22.63
C SER A 80 25.40 -4.62 23.34
N ASP A 81 24.81 -4.81 24.51
CA ASP A 81 24.26 -3.72 25.33
C ASP A 81 25.34 -2.68 25.70
N SER A 82 26.57 -3.13 25.97
CA SER A 82 27.72 -2.24 26.19
C SER A 82 28.01 -1.33 25.00
N ASP A 83 27.77 -1.80 23.76
CA ASP A 83 27.98 -0.99 22.55
C ASP A 83 26.85 0.05 22.41
N ILE A 84 25.63 -0.31 22.83
CA ILE A 84 24.48 0.60 22.91
C ILE A 84 24.78 1.71 23.92
N ASP A 85 25.26 1.36 25.11
CA ASP A 85 25.60 2.32 26.18
C ASP A 85 26.71 3.28 25.72
N LEU A 86 27.76 2.74 25.09
CA LEU A 86 28.85 3.52 24.53
C LEU A 86 28.34 4.56 23.52
N LEU A 87 27.52 4.15 22.55
CA LEU A 87 26.97 5.09 21.57
C LEU A 87 25.97 6.06 22.18
N SER A 88 25.16 5.62 23.14
CA SER A 88 24.11 6.42 23.78
C SER A 88 24.65 7.48 24.74
N SER A 89 25.91 7.34 25.20
CA SER A 89 26.59 8.34 26.03
C SER A 89 27.00 9.63 25.27
N ASN A 90 26.89 9.64 23.94
CA ASN A 90 27.22 10.82 23.12
C ASN A 90 26.09 11.87 23.16
N LYS A 91 26.37 13.08 22.68
CA LYS A 91 25.37 14.15 22.57
C LYS A 91 24.46 13.91 21.36
N TYR A 92 23.14 13.96 21.57
CA TYR A 92 22.13 13.84 20.52
C TYR A 92 21.38 15.15 20.27
N SER A 93 21.02 15.40 19.02
CA SER A 93 20.11 16.48 18.64
C SER A 93 19.33 16.16 17.37
N THR A 94 18.38 17.02 17.02
CA THR A 94 17.68 16.93 15.73
C THR A 94 18.56 17.55 14.64
N LEU A 95 18.93 16.73 13.67
CA LEU A 95 19.84 17.07 12.58
C LEU A 95 19.10 17.01 11.25
N ASN A 96 19.58 17.80 10.27
CA ASN A 96 19.04 17.82 8.92
C ASN A 96 19.91 17.00 7.96
N THR A 97 19.29 16.12 7.19
CA THR A 97 19.94 15.48 6.05
C THR A 97 20.10 16.46 4.88
N LYS A 98 20.97 16.13 3.91
CA LYS A 98 21.06 16.88 2.64
C LYS A 98 19.72 17.00 1.88
N LYS A 99 18.76 16.12 2.17
CA LYS A 99 17.41 16.12 1.58
C LYS A 99 16.38 16.86 2.46
N SER A 100 16.84 17.69 3.39
CA SER A 100 16.01 18.49 4.32
C SER A 100 15.03 17.65 5.16
N LYS A 101 15.35 16.38 5.40
CA LYS A 101 14.63 15.56 6.37
C LYS A 101 15.31 15.65 7.72
N GLU A 102 14.54 15.99 8.74
CA GLU A 102 14.98 15.94 10.13
C GLU A 102 15.07 14.50 10.63
N TYR A 103 16.15 14.17 11.33
CA TYR A 103 16.32 12.93 12.08
C TYR A 103 16.97 13.24 13.44
N TYR A 104 16.78 12.38 14.43
CA TYR A 104 17.50 12.49 15.69
C TYR A 104 18.78 11.67 15.61
N GLY A 105 19.93 12.25 15.89
CA GLY A 105 21.21 11.56 15.74
C GLY A 105 22.30 12.14 16.61
N ILE A 106 23.48 11.52 16.55
CA ILE A 106 24.67 11.94 17.29
C ILE A 106 25.21 13.22 16.65
N GLU A 107 25.23 14.29 17.44
CA GLU A 107 25.75 15.61 17.06
C GLU A 107 27.28 15.64 17.14
N SER A 108 27.82 15.04 18.21
CA SER A 108 29.26 15.01 18.49
C SER A 108 29.65 13.73 19.20
N LEU A 109 30.71 13.08 18.71
CA LEU A 109 31.27 11.87 19.31
C LEU A 109 32.29 12.25 20.40
N SER A 110 31.97 11.98 21.67
CA SER A 110 32.87 12.21 22.81
C SER A 110 33.87 11.05 23.01
N ASN A 111 33.46 9.82 22.67
CA ASN A 111 34.24 8.60 22.92
C ASN A 111 34.79 8.02 21.60
N LYS A 112 35.57 8.82 20.87
CA LYS A 112 35.99 8.48 19.51
C LYS A 112 36.83 7.21 19.46
N LYS A 113 37.77 7.06 20.38
CA LYS A 113 38.70 5.93 20.42
C LYS A 113 37.96 4.62 20.70
N GLU A 114 37.06 4.64 21.67
CA GLU A 114 36.24 3.48 22.03
C GLU A 114 35.34 3.04 20.86
N ILE A 115 34.87 4.00 20.05
CA ILE A 115 34.08 3.70 18.85
C ILE A 115 34.97 3.15 17.73
N GLU A 116 36.20 3.66 17.57
CA GLU A 116 37.20 3.07 16.67
C GLU A 116 37.51 1.62 17.06
N ASP A 117 37.66 1.34 18.36
CA ASP A 117 37.87 0.00 18.89
C ASP A 117 36.70 -0.95 18.55
N LEU A 118 35.45 -0.46 18.39
CA LEU A 118 34.33 -1.27 17.92
C LEU A 118 34.50 -1.74 16.47
N PHE A 119 35.05 -0.89 15.59
CA PHE A 119 35.30 -1.27 14.19
C PHE A 119 36.30 -2.43 14.13
N GLU A 120 37.35 -2.38 14.95
CA GLU A 120 38.36 -3.43 15.06
C GLU A 120 37.79 -4.71 15.72
N LYS A 121 37.13 -4.57 16.87
CA LYS A 121 36.52 -5.68 17.64
C LYS A 121 35.60 -6.53 16.79
N TYR A 122 34.76 -5.90 15.95
CA TYR A 122 33.78 -6.60 15.13
C TYR A 122 34.24 -6.83 13.67
N ASN A 123 35.40 -6.30 13.29
CA ASN A 123 35.90 -6.29 11.91
C ASN A 123 34.82 -5.81 10.92
N VAL A 124 34.24 -4.64 11.22
CA VAL A 124 33.16 -4.04 10.44
C VAL A 124 33.64 -2.83 9.64
N ALA A 125 33.00 -2.57 8.51
CA ALA A 125 33.25 -1.37 7.71
C ALA A 125 32.40 -0.19 8.18
N TYR A 126 31.23 -0.47 8.77
CA TYR A 126 30.25 0.53 9.21
C TYR A 126 29.60 0.14 10.52
N ILE A 127 29.19 1.16 11.28
CA ILE A 127 28.29 1.03 12.42
C ILE A 127 26.95 1.68 12.04
N ALA A 128 25.89 0.88 11.97
CA ALA A 128 24.52 1.34 11.80
C ALA A 128 23.83 1.42 13.17
N HIS A 129 23.72 2.64 13.70
CA HIS A 129 23.14 2.90 15.00
C HIS A 129 21.68 3.34 14.88
N ILE A 130 20.76 2.67 15.58
CA ILE A 130 19.38 3.11 15.73
C ILE A 130 19.35 4.16 16.84
N THR A 131 19.26 5.42 16.46
CA THR A 131 19.44 6.56 17.38
C THR A 131 18.17 6.88 18.15
N ARG A 132 16.99 6.57 17.60
CA ARG A 132 15.70 6.77 18.27
C ARG A 132 14.65 5.86 17.69
N TYR A 133 13.82 5.29 18.56
CA TYR A 133 12.65 4.53 18.16
C TYR A 133 11.39 5.18 18.72
N ARG A 134 10.40 5.42 17.87
CA ARG A 134 9.12 6.01 18.27
C ARG A 134 7.94 5.11 17.92
N MET A 135 6.97 5.00 18.81
CA MET A 135 5.74 4.26 18.56
C MET A 135 4.52 5.12 18.85
N PHE A 136 3.65 5.30 17.86
CA PHE A 136 2.43 6.09 18.03
C PHE A 136 1.26 5.48 17.26
N MET A 137 0.04 5.78 17.70
CA MET A 137 -1.15 5.32 17.00
C MET A 137 -1.49 6.27 15.85
N SER A 138 -1.82 5.69 14.70
CA SER A 138 -2.45 6.43 13.61
C SER A 138 -3.86 5.91 13.41
N MET A 139 -4.84 6.81 13.53
CA MET A 139 -6.24 6.51 13.25
C MET A 139 -6.45 6.55 11.74
N GLY A 140 -6.59 5.38 11.13
CA GLY A 140 -7.02 5.29 9.73
C GLY A 140 -8.53 5.52 9.61
N LEU A 141 -8.98 5.94 8.43
CA LEU A 141 -10.41 6.13 8.12
C LEU A 141 -11.27 4.88 8.40
N ASN A 142 -10.69 3.68 8.35
CA ASN A 142 -11.40 2.41 8.54
C ASN A 142 -11.56 1.97 10.01
N LEU A 143 -11.47 2.89 10.99
CA LEU A 143 -11.55 2.64 12.44
C LEU A 143 -10.52 1.63 13.03
N HIS A 144 -9.71 0.97 12.20
CA HIS A 144 -8.63 0.12 12.65
C HIS A 144 -7.44 0.96 13.12
N THR A 145 -7.08 0.82 14.40
CA THR A 145 -5.88 1.44 14.96
C THR A 145 -4.63 0.82 14.34
N LYS A 146 -3.85 1.62 13.61
CA LYS A 146 -2.53 1.24 13.11
C LYS A 146 -1.46 1.72 14.08
N ILE A 147 -0.42 0.92 14.27
CA ILE A 147 0.79 1.36 14.98
C ILE A 147 1.77 1.86 13.93
N VAL A 148 2.27 3.06 14.11
CA VAL A 148 3.35 3.62 13.30
C VAL A 148 4.65 3.48 14.09
N HIS A 149 5.63 2.81 13.48
CA HIS A 149 6.97 2.63 14.01
C HIS A 149 7.91 3.63 13.33
N GLN A 150 8.34 4.60 14.13
CA GLN A 150 9.26 5.70 13.93
C GLN A 150 10.75 5.38 14.13
N ILE A 151 11.53 4.86 13.17
CA ILE A 151 12.95 4.54 13.40
C ILE A 151 13.86 5.65 12.84
N ASP A 152 14.58 6.36 13.71
CA ASP A 152 15.67 7.25 13.29
C ASP A 152 17.00 6.46 13.36
N TYR A 153 17.87 6.64 12.37
CA TYR A 153 19.13 5.91 12.31
C TYR A 153 20.27 6.76 11.74
N GLN A 154 21.49 6.37 12.08
CA GLN A 154 22.72 6.97 11.60
C GLN A 154 23.75 5.88 11.33
N VAL A 155 24.40 5.93 10.17
CA VAL A 155 25.46 5.01 9.77
C VAL A 155 26.78 5.78 9.73
N ILE A 156 27.78 5.27 10.43
CA ILE A 156 29.08 5.88 10.62
C ILE A 156 30.15 4.96 10.01
N ASP A 157 31.13 5.55 9.30
CA ASP A 157 32.29 4.81 8.77
C ASP A 157 33.46 4.79 9.76
N LYS A 158 34.50 4.00 9.44
CA LYS A 158 35.74 3.91 10.23
C LYS A 158 36.48 5.22 10.49
N ASN A 159 36.17 6.29 9.74
CA ASN A 159 36.72 7.63 9.98
C ASN A 159 35.79 8.50 10.83
N LEU A 160 34.82 7.86 11.50
CA LEU A 160 33.81 8.48 12.33
C LEU A 160 32.94 9.50 11.59
N LYS A 161 32.80 9.37 10.27
CA LYS A 161 31.95 10.23 9.45
C LYS A 161 30.60 9.57 9.22
N THR A 162 29.53 10.37 9.32
CA THR A 162 28.19 9.91 8.94
C THR A 162 28.13 9.71 7.43
N VAL A 163 27.81 8.49 6.99
CA VAL A 163 27.67 8.13 5.57
C VAL A 163 26.22 8.03 5.12
N SER A 164 25.32 7.68 6.02
CA SER A 164 23.87 7.64 5.78
C SER A 164 23.17 8.01 7.08
N ALA A 165 22.11 8.80 7.01
CA ALA A 165 21.22 9.02 8.14
C ALA A 165 19.84 9.42 7.62
N ASP A 166 18.78 8.91 8.24
CA ASP A 166 17.41 9.30 7.91
C ASP A 166 16.44 8.79 8.98
N LYS A 167 15.16 8.99 8.71
CA LYS A 167 14.01 8.52 9.46
C LYS A 167 13.19 7.55 8.60
N MET A 168 12.91 6.37 9.14
CA MET A 168 12.08 5.34 8.54
C MET A 168 10.74 5.27 9.26
N LYS A 169 9.64 5.37 8.50
CA LYS A 169 8.28 5.10 8.99
C LYS A 169 7.83 3.74 8.49
N LEU A 170 7.39 2.91 9.42
CA LEU A 170 6.79 1.61 9.15
C LEU A 170 5.40 1.59 9.77
N THR A 171 4.47 0.85 9.16
CA THR A 171 3.11 0.76 9.69
C THR A 171 2.75 -0.71 9.86
N ALA A 172 2.36 -1.07 11.08
CA ALA A 172 1.88 -2.40 11.41
C ALA A 172 0.43 -2.32 11.89
N PHE A 173 -0.37 -3.32 11.53
CA PHE A 173 -1.70 -3.47 12.10
C PHE A 173 -1.56 -3.98 13.53
N LEU A 174 -2.35 -3.42 14.45
CA LEU A 174 -2.45 -3.91 15.83
C LEU A 174 -3.25 -5.23 15.82
N GLN A 175 -2.69 -6.30 15.28
CA GLN A 175 -3.21 -7.64 15.49
C GLN A 175 -3.07 -7.92 16.99
N GLY A 176 -4.14 -8.33 17.65
CA GLY A 176 -4.30 -8.22 19.10
C GLY A 176 -3.37 -9.05 20.00
N THR A 177 -2.32 -9.65 19.47
CA THR A 177 -1.29 -10.41 20.20
C THR A 177 0.06 -10.18 19.51
N PHE A 178 1.18 -10.31 20.24
CA PHE A 178 2.51 -10.42 19.64
C PHE A 178 2.56 -11.70 18.80
N ARG A 179 1.93 -11.71 17.63
CA ARG A 179 2.23 -12.73 16.62
C ARG A 179 3.57 -12.29 16.03
N PRO A 180 4.67 -13.02 16.31
CA PRO A 180 6.01 -12.60 15.90
C PRO A 180 6.08 -12.33 14.40
N THR A 181 5.26 -13.04 13.61
CA THR A 181 5.25 -12.95 12.15
C THR A 181 4.99 -11.54 11.60
N GLY A 182 4.02 -10.80 12.14
CA GLY A 182 3.69 -9.45 11.62
C GLY A 182 4.75 -8.41 11.97
N LEU A 183 5.26 -8.46 13.20
CA LEU A 183 6.27 -7.54 13.69
C LEU A 183 7.65 -7.82 13.06
N VAL A 184 8.04 -9.10 13.02
CA VAL A 184 9.27 -9.56 12.35
C VAL A 184 9.24 -9.15 10.89
N GLN A 185 8.15 -9.35 10.15
CA GLN A 185 8.08 -8.92 8.75
C GLN A 185 8.25 -7.39 8.61
N THR A 186 7.64 -6.61 9.50
CA THR A 186 7.77 -5.15 9.51
C THR A 186 9.22 -4.73 9.73
N PHE A 187 9.93 -5.37 10.66
CA PHE A 187 11.32 -5.08 10.98
C PHE A 187 12.32 -5.63 9.96
N THR A 188 12.04 -6.79 9.37
CA THR A 188 12.79 -7.30 8.21
C THR A 188 12.68 -6.33 7.04
N ASN A 189 11.51 -5.73 6.82
CA ASN A 189 11.36 -4.67 5.81
C ASN A 189 12.16 -3.40 6.17
N ALA A 190 12.28 -3.07 7.47
CA ALA A 190 13.17 -2.01 7.94
C ALA A 190 14.64 -2.31 7.60
N GLY A 191 15.10 -3.55 7.86
CA GLY A 191 16.44 -4.02 7.52
C GLY A 191 16.72 -3.89 6.03
N LYS A 192 15.81 -4.40 5.18
CA LYS A 192 15.91 -4.26 3.71
C LYS A 192 15.98 -2.80 3.26
N LYS A 193 15.16 -1.92 3.86
CA LYS A 193 15.20 -0.48 3.55
C LYS A 193 16.54 0.14 3.97
N LEU A 194 17.09 -0.22 5.12
CA LEU A 194 18.40 0.23 5.58
C LEU A 194 19.51 -0.24 4.64
N SER A 195 19.60 -1.53 4.32
CA SER A 195 20.63 -2.09 3.42
C SER A 195 20.65 -1.37 2.09
N LYS A 196 19.47 -1.24 1.47
CA LYS A 196 19.34 -0.59 0.16
C LYS A 196 19.76 0.88 0.20
N ARG A 197 19.45 1.61 1.28
CA ARG A 197 19.86 3.02 1.43
C ARG A 197 21.36 3.15 1.64
N LEU A 198 21.92 2.30 2.50
CA LEU A 198 23.37 2.27 2.72
C LEU A 198 24.10 2.00 1.41
N PHE A 199 23.67 1.01 0.63
CA PHE A 199 24.23 0.73 -0.69
C PHE A 199 24.19 1.95 -1.62
N ILE A 200 23.05 2.65 -1.70
CA ILE A 200 22.92 3.85 -2.52
C ILE A 200 23.88 4.96 -2.05
N ASP A 201 23.96 5.22 -0.76
CA ASP A 201 24.79 6.30 -0.21
C ASP A 201 26.29 5.99 -0.35
N LEU A 202 26.70 4.73 -0.21
CA LEU A 202 28.05 4.27 -0.48
C LEU A 202 28.41 4.37 -1.96
N ALA A 203 27.51 3.94 -2.85
CA ALA A 203 27.70 4.08 -4.30
C ALA A 203 27.87 5.55 -4.71
N ASN A 204 27.10 6.46 -4.11
CA ASN A 204 27.22 7.90 -4.35
C ASN A 204 28.55 8.49 -3.80
N LYS A 205 29.00 8.05 -2.61
CA LYS A 205 30.23 8.57 -1.98
C LYS A 205 31.50 8.14 -2.72
N GLN A 206 31.51 6.92 -3.28
CA GLN A 206 32.67 6.42 -4.03
C GLN A 206 32.85 7.09 -5.40
N GLY A 207 31.88 7.89 -5.86
CA GLY A 207 32.03 8.93 -6.87
C GLY A 207 32.45 8.53 -8.30
N SER A 208 33.07 7.38 -8.56
CA SER A 208 33.77 7.15 -9.84
C SER A 208 34.17 5.71 -10.18
N TYR A 209 34.07 4.71 -9.29
CA TYR A 209 34.63 3.38 -9.58
C TYR A 209 33.65 2.29 -10.02
N PHE A 210 32.35 2.51 -9.85
CA PHE A 210 31.35 1.66 -10.48
C PHE A 210 30.68 2.42 -11.61
N GLN A 211 31.31 2.43 -12.78
CA GLN A 211 30.58 2.40 -14.05
C GLN A 211 29.87 1.02 -14.20
N LEU A 212 29.16 0.57 -13.17
CA LEU A 212 28.11 -0.42 -13.36
C LEU A 212 27.09 0.29 -14.23
N ASN A 213 27.05 -0.15 -15.49
CA ASN A 213 26.06 0.14 -16.53
C ASN A 213 24.97 1.05 -15.98
N SER A 214 25.01 2.35 -16.29
CA SER A 214 24.14 3.38 -15.70
C SER A 214 22.69 2.92 -15.57
N ASN A 215 22.21 2.09 -16.48
CA ASN A 215 20.94 1.37 -16.41
C ASN A 215 20.65 0.61 -15.09
N VAL A 216 21.62 0.03 -14.39
CA VAL A 216 21.44 -0.70 -13.12
C VAL A 216 21.35 0.25 -11.94
N LEU A 217 22.16 1.31 -11.91
CA LEU A 217 22.11 2.34 -10.87
C LEU A 217 20.87 3.24 -11.03
N TYR A 218 20.54 3.60 -12.26
CA TYR A 218 19.26 4.22 -12.61
C TYR A 218 18.10 3.25 -12.36
N ALA A 219 18.22 1.94 -12.63
CA ALA A 219 17.18 0.98 -12.28
C ALA A 219 17.03 0.79 -10.78
N SER A 220 18.09 0.88 -9.96
CA SER A 220 18.02 0.71 -8.51
C SER A 220 17.54 1.99 -7.80
N GLN A 221 17.99 3.17 -8.26
CA GLN A 221 17.50 4.48 -7.82
C GLN A 221 16.07 4.75 -8.31
N SER A 222 15.75 4.46 -9.58
CA SER A 222 14.35 4.46 -10.06
C SER A 222 13.57 3.43 -9.27
N LYS A 223 13.94 2.14 -9.18
CA LYS A 223 13.23 1.18 -8.31
C LYS A 223 13.12 1.61 -6.85
N PHE A 224 13.93 2.53 -6.31
CA PHE A 224 13.80 3.05 -4.94
C PHE A 224 12.82 4.22 -4.85
N LEU A 225 12.96 5.21 -5.73
CA LEU A 225 12.00 6.31 -5.87
C LEU A 225 10.63 5.78 -6.30
N THR A 226 10.64 4.79 -7.21
CA THR A 226 9.53 3.98 -7.65
C THR A 226 9.05 3.08 -6.49
N PHE A 227 9.83 2.38 -5.65
CA PHE A 227 9.24 1.60 -4.53
C PHE A 227 8.48 2.46 -3.52
N ASP A 228 9.06 3.59 -3.10
CA ASP A 228 8.43 4.51 -2.12
C ASP A 228 7.25 5.27 -2.74
N LYS A 229 7.22 5.41 -4.08
CA LYS A 229 6.06 5.93 -4.82
C LYS A 229 5.05 4.88 -5.24
N THR A 230 5.42 3.66 -5.66
CA THR A 230 4.54 2.65 -6.28
C THR A 230 3.71 1.89 -5.27
N GLU A 231 4.09 1.83 -3.99
CA GLU A 231 3.16 1.35 -2.97
C GLU A 231 1.96 2.32 -2.79
N TYR A 232 2.06 3.58 -3.28
CA TYR A 232 1.00 4.59 -3.22
C TYR A 232 0.49 5.10 -4.59
N GLU A 233 1.28 5.04 -5.66
CA GLU A 233 0.98 5.59 -7.00
C GLU A 233 0.73 4.50 -8.05
N TYR A 234 0.85 3.20 -7.71
CA TYR A 234 0.49 2.14 -8.65
C TYR A 234 -1.03 2.09 -8.78
N ASN A 235 -1.56 2.77 -9.80
CA ASN A 235 -2.96 2.80 -10.17
C ASN A 235 -3.16 1.95 -11.44
N PRO A 236 -3.28 0.61 -11.32
CA PRO A 236 -3.49 -0.26 -12.46
C PRO A 236 -4.67 0.24 -13.28
N LYS A 237 -4.45 0.37 -14.60
CA LYS A 237 -5.46 0.96 -15.48
C LYS A 237 -6.69 0.09 -15.63
N GLN A 238 -6.59 -1.21 -15.38
CA GLN A 238 -7.68 -2.15 -15.64
C GLN A 238 -8.28 -2.66 -14.33
N GLY A 239 -9.56 -2.99 -14.35
CA GLY A 239 -10.25 -3.61 -13.23
C GLY A 239 -11.39 -4.51 -13.67
N ILE A 240 -11.68 -5.54 -12.87
CA ILE A 240 -12.88 -6.36 -13.00
C ILE A 240 -13.66 -6.22 -11.70
N GLY A 241 -14.95 -5.97 -11.79
CA GLY A 241 -15.80 -5.77 -10.64
C GLY A 241 -17.13 -6.48 -10.72
N PHE A 242 -17.80 -6.46 -9.57
CA PHE A 242 -19.17 -6.90 -9.40
C PHE A 242 -20.01 -5.70 -9.03
N THR A 243 -21.20 -5.60 -9.61
CA THR A 243 -22.15 -4.52 -9.34
C THR A 243 -23.51 -5.09 -8.99
N GLY A 244 -24.26 -4.36 -8.17
CA GLY A 244 -25.62 -4.73 -7.78
C GLY A 244 -26.36 -3.57 -7.12
N GLY A 245 -27.67 -3.65 -7.13
CA GLY A 245 -28.54 -2.65 -6.52
C GLY A 245 -29.78 -2.35 -7.35
N TRP A 246 -30.61 -1.48 -6.81
CA TRP A 246 -31.85 -1.06 -7.46
C TRP A 246 -31.53 -0.15 -8.65
N GLY A 247 -32.13 -0.43 -9.81
CA GLY A 247 -31.90 0.37 -11.02
C GLY A 247 -30.46 0.37 -11.54
N ALA A 248 -29.58 -0.52 -11.05
CA ALA A 248 -28.18 -0.55 -11.46
C ALA A 248 -28.04 -0.73 -12.99
N PRO A 249 -27.14 0.02 -13.67
CA PRO A 249 -27.00 -0.05 -15.12
C PRO A 249 -26.76 -1.47 -15.66
N TYR A 250 -25.96 -2.27 -14.96
CA TYR A 250 -25.68 -3.67 -15.31
C TYR A 250 -26.44 -4.67 -14.43
N GLY A 251 -27.47 -4.24 -13.69
CA GLY A 251 -28.21 -5.08 -12.75
C GLY A 251 -27.31 -5.69 -11.68
N PHE A 252 -27.53 -6.98 -11.38
CA PHE A 252 -26.57 -7.82 -10.66
C PHE A 252 -25.64 -8.48 -11.69
N GLY A 253 -24.39 -8.05 -11.73
CA GLY A 253 -23.51 -8.36 -12.85
C GLY A 253 -22.03 -8.14 -12.61
N VAL A 254 -21.27 -8.31 -13.68
CA VAL A 254 -19.83 -8.04 -13.74
C VAL A 254 -19.56 -6.82 -14.61
N GLU A 255 -18.56 -6.03 -14.23
CA GLU A 255 -18.07 -4.91 -15.03
C GLU A 255 -16.56 -4.99 -15.25
N TYR A 256 -16.13 -4.65 -16.46
CA TYR A 256 -14.74 -4.35 -16.77
C TYR A 256 -14.55 -2.83 -16.77
N SER A 257 -13.48 -2.35 -16.14
CA SER A 257 -13.14 -0.94 -15.97
C SER A 257 -11.76 -0.65 -16.56
N TYR A 258 -11.61 0.46 -17.25
CA TYR A 258 -10.38 0.92 -17.89
C TYR A 258 -10.17 2.42 -17.68
N LEU A 259 -9.16 2.79 -16.89
CA LEU A 259 -8.72 4.16 -16.67
C LEU A 259 -7.99 4.69 -17.92
N ILE A 260 -8.68 5.51 -18.70
CA ILE A 260 -8.12 6.25 -19.84
C ILE A 260 -7.14 7.31 -19.31
N THR A 261 -7.57 8.05 -18.28
CA THR A 261 -6.75 9.03 -17.56
C THR A 261 -6.88 8.79 -16.05
N PRO A 262 -6.08 9.43 -15.18
CA PRO A 262 -6.24 9.30 -13.72
C PRO A 262 -7.64 9.68 -13.21
N ASN A 263 -8.37 10.50 -13.97
CA ASN A 263 -9.70 11.00 -13.62
C ASN A 263 -10.81 10.42 -14.50
N LEU A 264 -10.52 9.70 -15.58
CA LEU A 264 -11.52 9.20 -16.52
C LEU A 264 -11.43 7.70 -16.67
N ASP A 265 -12.51 7.02 -16.29
CA ASP A 265 -12.71 5.59 -16.45
C ASP A 265 -13.75 5.30 -17.53
N LEU A 266 -13.46 4.32 -18.37
CA LEU A 266 -14.38 3.68 -19.30
C LEU A 266 -14.73 2.31 -18.74
N ASN A 267 -16.02 1.99 -18.64
CA ASN A 267 -16.49 0.70 -18.15
C ASN A 267 -17.46 0.05 -19.14
N ALA A 268 -17.46 -1.28 -19.13
CA ALA A 268 -18.41 -2.11 -19.87
C ALA A 268 -18.91 -3.21 -18.93
N GLY A 269 -20.18 -3.58 -19.03
CA GLY A 269 -20.76 -4.53 -18.10
C GLY A 269 -21.78 -5.45 -18.71
N LEU A 270 -22.03 -6.55 -18.01
CA LEU A 270 -23.08 -7.51 -18.29
C LEU A 270 -23.69 -8.02 -16.97
N GLY A 271 -24.99 -8.24 -16.95
CA GLY A 271 -25.65 -8.78 -15.77
C GLY A 271 -27.13 -8.98 -15.96
N PHE A 272 -27.82 -9.32 -14.89
CA PHE A 272 -29.24 -9.65 -14.91
C PHE A 272 -30.03 -8.73 -13.98
N SER A 273 -31.28 -8.49 -14.34
CA SER A 273 -32.21 -7.65 -13.62
C SER A 273 -33.65 -8.13 -13.86
N PHE A 274 -34.62 -7.47 -13.23
CA PHE A 274 -36.04 -7.72 -13.49
C PHE A 274 -36.50 -7.35 -14.91
N SER A 275 -35.69 -6.59 -15.67
CA SER A 275 -35.94 -6.32 -17.09
C SER A 275 -35.17 -7.26 -18.04
N GLY A 276 -34.56 -8.33 -17.51
CA GLY A 276 -33.79 -9.31 -18.29
C GLY A 276 -32.28 -9.11 -18.21
N LEU A 277 -31.59 -9.65 -19.22
CA LEU A 277 -30.14 -9.49 -19.41
C LEU A 277 -29.85 -8.04 -19.79
N ARG A 278 -28.93 -7.40 -19.07
CA ARG A 278 -28.44 -6.05 -19.34
C ARG A 278 -26.99 -6.08 -19.80
N THR A 279 -26.68 -5.27 -20.80
CA THR A 279 -25.30 -5.01 -21.21
C THR A 279 -25.14 -3.57 -21.66
N GLY A 280 -23.93 -3.04 -21.58
CA GLY A 280 -23.66 -1.70 -22.08
C GLY A 280 -22.28 -1.20 -21.74
N ILE A 281 -22.10 0.09 -21.99
CA ILE A 281 -20.87 0.82 -21.74
C ILE A 281 -21.17 2.09 -20.96
N GLY A 282 -20.16 2.63 -20.28
CA GLY A 282 -20.28 3.91 -19.63
C GLY A 282 -18.95 4.51 -19.26
N THR A 283 -18.99 5.72 -18.74
CA THR A 283 -17.82 6.45 -18.28
C THR A 283 -18.04 7.00 -16.88
N ARG A 284 -16.95 7.18 -16.14
CA ARG A 284 -16.92 7.82 -14.82
C ARG A 284 -15.80 8.86 -14.80
N TYR A 285 -16.12 10.08 -14.40
CA TYR A 285 -15.16 11.15 -14.16
C TYR A 285 -14.98 11.37 -12.66
N PHE A 286 -13.79 11.09 -12.13
CA PHE A 286 -13.40 11.29 -10.73
C PHE A 286 -12.89 12.71 -10.51
N PHE A 287 -13.37 13.40 -9.47
CA PHE A 287 -12.89 14.76 -9.14
C PHE A 287 -11.48 14.81 -8.53
N LYS A 288 -10.89 13.64 -8.26
CA LYS A 288 -9.52 13.46 -7.75
C LYS A 288 -8.91 12.22 -8.40
N ASP A 289 -7.63 12.32 -8.73
CA ASP A 289 -6.82 11.29 -9.38
C ASP A 289 -6.50 10.11 -8.45
N GLN A 290 -6.35 10.36 -7.15
CA GLN A 290 -5.97 9.37 -6.16
C GLN A 290 -6.90 9.34 -4.94
N GLY A 291 -7.03 8.14 -4.37
CA GLY A 291 -7.77 7.93 -3.13
C GLY A 291 -9.29 8.01 -3.32
N SER A 292 -9.99 8.20 -2.21
CA SER A 292 -11.45 8.32 -2.22
C SER A 292 -11.88 9.63 -2.87
N SER A 293 -12.84 9.56 -3.79
CA SER A 293 -13.20 10.68 -4.66
C SER A 293 -14.67 10.62 -5.04
N PRO A 294 -15.40 11.75 -4.98
CA PRO A 294 -16.68 11.83 -5.66
C PRO A 294 -16.49 11.62 -7.18
N PHE A 295 -17.56 11.25 -7.87
CA PHE A 295 -17.54 11.16 -9.32
C PHE A 295 -18.92 11.44 -9.91
N VAL A 296 -18.91 11.72 -11.21
CA VAL A 296 -20.10 11.72 -12.08
C VAL A 296 -19.87 10.74 -13.22
N GLY A 297 -20.92 10.16 -13.75
CA GLY A 297 -20.82 9.17 -14.82
C GLY A 297 -22.07 9.06 -15.65
N THR A 298 -21.89 8.45 -16.82
CA THR A 298 -23.00 8.13 -17.71
C THR A 298 -22.85 6.73 -18.26
N ASN A 299 -23.96 6.04 -18.50
CA ASN A 299 -23.98 4.72 -19.11
C ASN A 299 -25.04 4.67 -20.20
N PHE A 300 -24.75 3.92 -21.26
CA PHE A 300 -25.71 3.52 -22.27
C PHE A 300 -25.91 2.02 -22.18
N ILE A 301 -27.13 1.62 -21.85
CA ILE A 301 -27.50 0.25 -21.51
C ILE A 301 -28.55 -0.27 -22.47
N TYR A 302 -28.41 -1.52 -22.89
CA TYR A 302 -29.45 -2.31 -23.53
C TYR A 302 -29.95 -3.38 -22.56
N SER A 303 -31.26 -3.59 -22.53
CA SER A 303 -31.94 -4.66 -21.79
C SER A 303 -32.67 -5.59 -22.76
N SER A 304 -32.54 -6.90 -22.57
CA SER A 304 -33.18 -7.89 -23.45
C SER A 304 -34.70 -8.03 -23.29
N GLY A 305 -35.29 -7.35 -22.31
CA GLY A 305 -36.64 -7.65 -21.83
C GLY A 305 -36.70 -8.96 -21.04
N LEU A 306 -37.86 -9.19 -20.41
CA LEU A 306 -38.19 -10.39 -19.65
C LEU A 306 -39.67 -10.72 -19.83
N SER A 307 -39.98 -11.95 -20.23
CA SER A 307 -41.36 -12.45 -20.23
C SER A 307 -41.64 -13.22 -18.94
N GLY A 308 -42.86 -13.12 -18.43
CA GLY A 308 -43.28 -13.84 -17.24
C GLY A 308 -42.71 -13.29 -15.94
N LEU A 309 -42.43 -11.98 -15.86
CA LEU A 309 -42.08 -11.31 -14.61
C LEU A 309 -43.26 -11.45 -13.64
N GLU A 310 -43.08 -12.22 -12.57
CA GLU A 310 -44.09 -12.43 -11.55
C GLU A 310 -44.08 -11.27 -10.54
N VAL A 311 -45.24 -10.65 -10.36
CA VAL A 311 -45.43 -9.51 -9.45
C VAL A 311 -46.55 -9.85 -8.48
N SER A 312 -46.22 -9.87 -7.19
CA SER A 312 -47.15 -10.17 -6.10
C SER A 312 -47.40 -8.93 -5.25
N THR A 313 -48.67 -8.63 -5.00
CA THR A 313 -49.13 -7.54 -4.12
C THR A 313 -50.23 -8.06 -3.18
N SER A 314 -50.89 -7.17 -2.43
CA SER A 314 -52.11 -7.53 -1.68
C SER A 314 -53.26 -7.98 -2.59
N ASP A 315 -53.25 -7.54 -3.85
CA ASP A 315 -54.28 -7.80 -4.85
C ASP A 315 -53.94 -9.07 -5.67
N GLY A 316 -53.18 -9.99 -5.08
CA GLY A 316 -52.75 -11.26 -5.69
C GLY A 316 -51.50 -11.18 -6.55
N THR A 317 -51.38 -12.11 -7.50
CA THR A 317 -50.18 -12.31 -8.33
C THR A 317 -50.50 -12.23 -9.82
N GLY A 318 -49.77 -11.37 -10.53
CA GLY A 318 -49.84 -11.24 -11.98
C GLY A 318 -48.49 -11.51 -12.64
N LYS A 319 -48.51 -11.90 -13.92
CA LYS A 319 -47.32 -12.05 -14.76
C LYS A 319 -47.29 -11.00 -15.85
N TYR A 320 -46.15 -10.35 -16.01
CA TYR A 320 -45.95 -9.24 -16.91
C TYR A 320 -44.80 -9.51 -17.88
N LYS A 321 -44.88 -8.93 -19.08
CA LYS A 321 -43.80 -8.84 -20.05
C LYS A 321 -43.18 -7.46 -19.96
N VAL A 322 -41.87 -7.43 -19.74
CA VAL A 322 -41.03 -6.24 -19.91
C VAL A 322 -40.40 -6.33 -21.29
N GLU A 323 -40.67 -5.36 -22.15
CA GLU A 323 -40.09 -5.34 -23.49
C GLU A 323 -38.59 -4.99 -23.46
N PRO A 324 -37.81 -5.40 -24.48
CA PRO A 324 -36.45 -4.91 -24.67
C PRO A 324 -36.42 -3.40 -24.86
N ASP A 325 -35.41 -2.73 -24.30
CA ASP A 325 -35.26 -1.27 -24.39
C ASP A 325 -33.79 -0.86 -24.22
N GLN A 326 -33.50 0.40 -24.48
CA GLN A 326 -32.22 1.06 -24.26
C GLN A 326 -32.40 2.22 -23.27
N ALA A 327 -31.38 2.56 -22.49
CA ALA A 327 -31.46 3.71 -21.59
C ALA A 327 -30.12 4.41 -21.40
N PHE A 328 -30.20 5.73 -21.23
CA PHE A 328 -29.10 6.57 -20.78
C PHE A 328 -29.20 6.77 -19.28
N PHE A 329 -28.16 6.38 -18.54
CA PHE A 329 -28.05 6.67 -17.12
C PHE A 329 -27.19 7.91 -16.90
N LEU A 330 -27.64 8.79 -16.02
CA LEU A 330 -26.83 9.84 -15.41
C LEU A 330 -26.70 9.51 -13.93
N ARG A 331 -25.47 9.40 -13.45
CA ARG A 331 -25.21 8.99 -12.07
C ARG A 331 -24.08 9.77 -11.42
N GLY A 332 -24.19 9.95 -10.12
CA GLY A 332 -23.15 10.47 -9.26
C GLY A 332 -22.86 9.49 -8.14
N GLY A 333 -21.71 9.63 -7.49
CA GLY A 333 -21.40 8.75 -6.39
C GLY A 333 -20.08 9.05 -5.72
N TYR A 334 -19.65 8.10 -4.91
CA TYR A 334 -18.39 8.16 -4.19
C TYR A 334 -17.58 6.89 -4.41
N LYS A 335 -16.34 7.08 -4.88
CA LYS A 335 -15.31 6.04 -4.97
C LYS A 335 -14.58 5.98 -3.64
N ILE A 336 -14.46 4.80 -3.05
CA ILE A 336 -13.63 4.51 -1.89
C ILE A 336 -12.50 3.59 -2.34
N GLU A 337 -11.26 4.07 -2.21
CA GLU A 337 -10.09 3.34 -2.67
C GLU A 337 -9.38 2.67 -1.50
N HIS A 338 -9.12 1.36 -1.63
CA HIS A 338 -8.40 0.58 -0.63
C HIS A 338 -7.46 -0.42 -1.30
N TYR A 339 -6.18 -0.06 -1.40
CA TYR A 339 -5.15 -0.84 -2.10
C TYR A 339 -5.55 -1.10 -3.57
N ASN A 340 -5.72 -2.37 -3.95
CA ASN A 340 -6.12 -2.80 -5.28
C ASN A 340 -7.64 -2.97 -5.43
N LYS A 341 -8.44 -2.47 -4.48
CA LYS A 341 -9.90 -2.58 -4.48
C LYS A 341 -10.53 -1.19 -4.50
N LEU A 342 -11.53 -1.03 -5.35
CA LEU A 342 -12.35 0.17 -5.44
C LEU A 342 -13.78 -0.20 -5.07
N PHE A 343 -14.36 0.54 -4.14
CA PHE A 343 -15.77 0.44 -3.81
C PHE A 343 -16.48 1.67 -4.35
N PHE A 344 -17.62 1.47 -5.00
CA PHE A 344 -18.45 2.54 -5.52
C PHE A 344 -19.80 2.49 -4.82
N VAL A 345 -20.28 3.64 -4.40
CA VAL A 345 -21.67 3.87 -4.00
C VAL A 345 -22.24 4.86 -5.00
N ASN A 346 -23.32 4.47 -5.68
CA ASN A 346 -23.90 5.22 -6.79
C ASN A 346 -25.35 5.61 -6.49
N ILE A 347 -25.72 6.82 -6.90
CA ILE A 347 -27.11 7.27 -7.05
C ILE A 347 -27.27 7.89 -8.43
N GLY A 348 -28.40 7.65 -9.07
CA GLY A 348 -28.60 8.12 -10.44
C GLY A 348 -30.02 8.01 -10.93
N TYR A 349 -30.20 8.32 -12.20
CA TYR A 349 -31.46 8.17 -12.91
C TYR A 349 -31.22 7.68 -14.34
N GLY A 350 -31.98 6.67 -14.75
CA GLY A 350 -31.99 6.12 -16.11
C GLY A 350 -33.16 6.65 -16.91
N ILE A 351 -32.86 7.17 -18.11
CA ILE A 351 -33.83 7.67 -19.08
C ILE A 351 -33.98 6.62 -20.17
N PRO A 352 -35.09 5.86 -20.23
CA PRO A 352 -35.36 4.92 -21.31
C PRO A 352 -35.51 5.67 -22.65
N VAL A 353 -35.08 5.03 -23.73
CA VAL A 353 -35.18 5.55 -25.09
C VAL A 353 -36.60 5.39 -25.61
N ASP A 354 -37.21 4.24 -25.36
CA ASP A 354 -38.61 3.97 -25.71
C ASP A 354 -39.40 3.56 -24.45
N PRO A 355 -39.97 4.51 -23.69
CA PRO A 355 -40.64 4.24 -22.42
C PRO A 355 -41.97 3.51 -22.64
N GLN A 356 -41.91 2.19 -22.86
CA GLN A 356 -43.08 1.32 -22.94
C GLN A 356 -43.49 0.81 -21.56
N ASN A 357 -44.81 0.65 -21.37
CA ASN A 357 -45.33 0.01 -20.16
C ASN A 357 -45.12 -1.50 -20.21
N SER A 358 -44.98 -2.13 -19.05
CA SER A 358 -45.01 -3.60 -19.00
C SER A 358 -46.37 -4.10 -19.45
N ILE A 359 -46.39 -5.20 -20.21
CA ILE A 359 -47.60 -5.76 -20.78
C ILE A 359 -48.07 -6.89 -19.87
N TRP A 360 -49.28 -6.79 -19.32
CA TRP A 360 -49.87 -7.90 -18.57
C TRP A 360 -50.04 -9.13 -19.46
N GLN A 361 -49.71 -10.32 -18.95
CA GLN A 361 -49.77 -11.59 -19.68
C GLN A 361 -50.81 -12.56 -19.11
N SER A 362 -50.87 -12.68 -17.78
CA SER A 362 -51.75 -13.65 -17.10
C SER A 362 -51.82 -13.40 -15.59
N GLY A 363 -52.80 -14.00 -14.92
CA GLY A 363 -52.99 -13.91 -13.46
C GLY A 363 -53.99 -12.82 -13.09
N GLU A 364 -53.85 -12.26 -11.89
CA GLU A 364 -54.63 -11.10 -11.47
C GLU A 364 -54.01 -9.82 -12.07
N GLU A 365 -54.85 -8.86 -12.48
CA GLU A 365 -54.41 -7.56 -12.99
C GLU A 365 -54.89 -6.48 -12.02
N SER A 366 -53.95 -5.75 -11.43
CA SER A 366 -54.24 -4.59 -10.58
C SER A 366 -53.31 -3.41 -10.92
N SER A 367 -53.76 -2.19 -10.64
CA SER A 367 -52.93 -0.99 -10.83
C SER A 367 -51.64 -1.05 -10.03
N SER A 368 -51.70 -1.55 -8.79
CA SER A 368 -50.53 -1.74 -7.91
C SER A 368 -49.49 -2.67 -8.52
N GLN A 369 -49.93 -3.79 -9.12
CA GLN A 369 -49.04 -4.73 -9.79
C GLN A 369 -48.47 -4.14 -11.08
N GLN A 370 -49.29 -3.45 -11.88
CA GLN A 370 -48.84 -2.77 -13.09
C GLN A 370 -47.80 -1.69 -12.76
N ASP A 371 -47.98 -0.90 -11.71
CA ASP A 371 -47.03 0.13 -11.27
C ASP A 371 -45.72 -0.50 -10.78
N LEU A 372 -45.78 -1.61 -10.05
CA LEU A 372 -44.58 -2.33 -9.61
C LEU A 372 -43.85 -3.00 -10.78
N ALA A 373 -44.57 -3.60 -11.73
CA ALA A 373 -44.00 -4.14 -12.98
C ALA A 373 -43.35 -3.03 -13.81
N ASN A 374 -44.03 -1.88 -13.90
CA ASN A 374 -43.54 -0.68 -14.54
C ASN A 374 -42.26 -0.15 -13.86
N LEU A 375 -42.17 -0.21 -12.53
CA LEU A 375 -41.00 0.21 -11.77
C LEU A 375 -39.78 -0.71 -11.99
N MET A 376 -40.00 -1.99 -12.33
CA MET A 376 -38.96 -2.99 -12.60
C MET A 376 -38.36 -2.91 -14.01
N ARG A 377 -38.87 -2.02 -14.87
CA ARG A 377 -38.38 -1.83 -16.24
C ARG A 377 -36.96 -1.23 -16.28
N LEU A 378 -36.40 -1.07 -17.48
CA LEU A 378 -35.16 -0.34 -17.66
C LEU A 378 -35.39 1.18 -17.46
N GLY A 379 -34.59 1.82 -16.60
CA GLY A 379 -34.68 3.25 -16.29
C GLY A 379 -35.07 3.53 -14.85
N GLY A 380 -35.40 4.79 -14.55
CA GLY A 380 -35.81 5.23 -13.20
C GLY A 380 -34.65 5.45 -12.23
N ILE A 381 -34.95 5.47 -10.93
CA ILE A 381 -33.98 5.76 -9.87
C ILE A 381 -32.96 4.61 -9.75
N GLU A 382 -31.67 4.97 -9.68
CA GLU A 382 -30.58 4.07 -9.34
C GLU A 382 -30.14 4.27 -7.90
N ILE A 383 -30.02 3.18 -7.13
CA ILE A 383 -29.26 3.09 -5.89
C ILE A 383 -28.45 1.80 -5.95
N SER A 384 -27.15 1.92 -6.16
CA SER A 384 -26.31 0.75 -6.44
C SER A 384 -24.94 0.83 -5.76
N GLY A 385 -24.30 -0.33 -5.67
CA GLY A 385 -22.93 -0.47 -5.21
C GLY A 385 -22.12 -1.39 -6.11
N SER A 386 -20.83 -1.10 -6.21
CA SER A 386 -19.90 -1.92 -7.01
C SER A 386 -18.60 -2.12 -6.27
N ILE A 387 -17.99 -3.30 -6.43
CA ILE A 387 -16.63 -3.58 -5.99
C ILE A 387 -15.79 -3.94 -7.21
N VAL A 388 -14.72 -3.19 -7.48
CA VAL A 388 -13.80 -3.42 -8.60
C VAL A 388 -12.43 -3.79 -8.07
N PHE A 389 -11.92 -4.93 -8.53
CA PHE A 389 -10.56 -5.39 -8.29
C PHE A 389 -9.68 -4.92 -9.44
N ARG A 390 -8.70 -4.08 -9.14
CA ARG A 390 -7.74 -3.65 -10.15
C ARG A 390 -6.84 -4.83 -10.55
N ILE A 391 -6.64 -4.99 -11.85
CA ILE A 391 -5.83 -6.04 -12.46
C ILE A 391 -4.78 -5.43 -13.39
N GLY A 392 -3.62 -6.09 -13.50
CA GLY A 392 -2.48 -5.61 -14.29
C GLY A 392 -1.26 -5.26 -13.43
N LYS A 393 -0.08 -5.25 -14.07
CA LYS A 393 1.22 -4.89 -13.49
C LYS A 393 1.77 -3.58 -14.05
#